data_AF-A0A7Z2MUA7-F1
#
_entry.id   AF-A0A7Z2MUA7-F1
#
_cell.length_a   1.000
_cell.length_b   1.000
_cell.length_c   1.000
_cell.angle_alpha   90.00
_cell.angle_beta   90.00
_cell.angle_gamma   90.00
#
_symmetry.space_group_name_H-M   'P 1'
#
loop_
_entity.id
_entity.type
_entity.pdbx_description
1 polymer ?
#
loop_
_entity_poly.entity_id
_entity_poly.type
_entity_poly.pdbx_seq_one_letter_code
_entity_poly.pdbx_strand_id
1 'polypeptide(L)'
;MKQKTVTQIQARLSEIAQEQNQFEQRDFDAELLEVMNSGGDVDQLEQKQLEDERQARRLRVEKQALELELPVAKQREGLAELETLKRDCEGDASLIAEQVDIINKAFDKDIKPALERLCQIEAKRYSALSRASTLTKQCGIQSSIVSCFGVLDSRRLKAIQEYIHAGREPESGTTFVTNGRFIEDLD
;
A
#
# COMPACT_ATOMS: atom_id res chain seq x y z
N MET A 1 32.95 15.45 -13.56
CA MET A 1 32.14 16.20 -12.57
C MET A 1 31.51 15.20 -11.61
N LYS A 2 31.48 15.46 -10.30
CA LYS A 2 30.66 14.65 -9.38
C LYS A 2 29.20 14.80 -9.81
N GLN A 3 28.50 13.68 -10.02
CA GLN A 3 27.09 13.72 -10.39
C GLN A 3 26.28 14.23 -9.19
N LYS A 4 25.42 15.23 -9.40
CA LYS A 4 24.57 15.79 -8.34
C LYS A 4 23.39 14.84 -8.07
N THR A 5 22.88 14.86 -6.84
CA THR A 5 21.62 14.19 -6.50
C THR A 5 20.42 15.03 -6.93
N VAL A 6 19.22 14.42 -7.02
CA VAL A 6 17.98 15.16 -7.33
C VAL A 6 17.79 16.35 -6.39
N THR A 7 17.98 16.16 -5.09
CA THR A 7 17.87 17.23 -4.08
C THR A 7 18.88 18.34 -4.30
N GLN A 8 20.12 18.00 -4.66
CA GLN A 8 21.17 18.99 -4.94
C GLN A 8 20.88 19.78 -6.23
N ILE A 9 20.36 19.14 -7.27
CA ILE A 9 19.97 19.80 -8.52
C ILE A 9 18.81 20.76 -8.26
N GLN A 10 17.78 20.31 -7.54
CA GLN A 10 16.62 21.14 -7.21
C GLN A 10 16.99 22.33 -6.33
N ALA A 11 17.82 22.12 -5.31
CA ALA A 11 18.33 23.21 -4.48
C ALA A 11 19.07 24.24 -5.33
N ARG A 12 20.00 23.80 -6.20
CA ARG A 12 20.74 24.73 -7.07
C ARG A 12 19.84 25.46 -8.07
N LEU A 13 18.83 24.81 -8.64
CA LEU A 13 17.86 25.47 -9.51
C LEU A 13 17.07 26.56 -8.78
N SER A 14 16.73 26.33 -7.50
CA SER A 14 16.05 27.33 -6.67
C SER A 14 16.95 28.53 -6.34
N GLU A 15 18.23 28.29 -6.03
CA GLU A 15 19.23 29.35 -5.83
C GLU A 15 19.40 30.19 -7.11
N ILE A 16 19.55 29.55 -8.27
CA ILE A 16 19.68 30.26 -9.55
C ILE A 16 18.44 31.13 -9.83
N ALA A 17 17.24 30.63 -9.51
CA ALA A 17 16.02 31.41 -9.67
C ALA A 17 15.97 32.64 -8.76
N GLN A 18 16.48 32.54 -7.52
CA GLN A 18 16.61 33.67 -6.60
C GLN A 18 17.63 34.70 -7.11
N GLU A 19 18.82 34.25 -7.53
CA GLU A 19 19.87 35.12 -8.10
C GLU A 19 19.39 35.84 -9.37
N GLN A 20 18.64 35.15 -10.24
CA GLN A 20 18.06 35.77 -11.45
C GLN A 20 17.00 36.82 -11.11
N ASN A 21 16.11 36.53 -10.17
CA ASN A 21 15.06 37.48 -9.76
C ASN A 21 15.67 38.73 -9.10
N GLN A 22 16.73 38.59 -8.30
CA GLN A 22 17.45 39.73 -7.74
C GLN A 22 18.07 40.62 -8.82
N PHE A 23 18.66 40.03 -9.86
CA PHE A 23 19.19 40.77 -10.99
C PHE A 23 18.09 41.47 -11.80
N GLU A 24 16.96 40.80 -12.05
CA GLU A 24 15.82 41.36 -12.80
C GLU A 24 15.10 42.49 -12.05
N GLN A 25 15.18 42.53 -10.72
CA GLN A 25 14.60 43.60 -9.91
C GLN A 25 15.48 44.86 -9.81
N ARG A 26 16.73 44.82 -10.28
CA ARG A 26 17.59 46.01 -10.26
C ARG A 26 17.16 47.02 -11.33
N ASP A 27 16.87 48.23 -10.90
CA ASP A 27 16.62 49.38 -11.78
C ASP A 27 17.94 50.12 -12.01
N PHE A 28 18.67 49.71 -13.05
CA PHE A 28 19.96 50.30 -13.38
C PHE A 28 19.86 51.78 -13.75
N ASP A 29 18.76 52.21 -14.38
CA ASP A 29 18.58 53.61 -14.77
C ASP A 29 18.40 54.49 -13.53
N ALA A 30 17.67 54.01 -12.52
CA ALA A 30 17.56 54.67 -11.21
C ALA A 30 18.92 54.73 -10.49
N GLU A 31 19.68 53.64 -10.46
CA GLU A 31 21.03 53.59 -9.87
C GLU A 31 22.00 54.55 -10.58
N LEU A 32 21.96 54.62 -11.91
CA LEU A 32 22.80 55.49 -12.72
C LEU A 32 22.48 56.98 -12.46
N LEU A 33 21.19 57.32 -12.41
CA LEU A 33 20.74 58.68 -12.11
C LEU A 33 21.17 59.14 -10.71
N GLU A 34 21.14 58.25 -9.72
CA GLU A 34 21.64 58.54 -8.37
C GLU A 34 23.15 58.80 -8.35
N VAL A 35 23.95 57.97 -9.03
CA VAL A 35 25.41 58.15 -9.12
C VAL A 35 25.76 59.45 -9.84
N MET A 36 25.08 59.77 -10.94
CA MET A 36 25.30 61.02 -11.67
C MET A 36 24.94 62.26 -10.82
N ASN A 37 23.86 62.20 -10.04
CA ASN A 37 23.43 63.31 -9.17
C ASN A 37 24.33 63.51 -7.95
N SER A 38 24.93 62.42 -7.44
CA SER A 38 25.83 62.44 -6.28
C SER A 38 27.30 62.70 -6.64
N GLY A 39 27.64 62.71 -7.94
CA GLY A 39 29.01 62.86 -8.44
C GLY A 39 29.88 61.63 -8.21
N GLY A 40 29.27 60.45 -8.12
CA GLY A 40 29.98 59.18 -7.92
C GLY A 40 30.66 58.65 -9.20
N ASP A 41 31.31 57.49 -9.05
CA ASP A 41 32.04 56.83 -10.13
C ASP A 41 31.10 56.02 -11.03
N VAL A 42 30.74 56.62 -12.18
CA VAL A 42 29.88 55.99 -13.20
C VAL A 42 30.56 54.79 -13.85
N ASP A 43 31.88 54.86 -14.11
CA ASP A 43 32.62 53.79 -14.77
C ASP A 43 32.62 52.52 -13.89
N GLN A 44 32.74 52.69 -12.57
CA GLN A 44 32.64 51.58 -11.63
C GLN A 44 31.25 50.92 -11.66
N LEU A 45 30.18 51.71 -11.73
CA LEU A 45 28.81 51.20 -11.79
C LEU A 45 28.55 50.42 -13.09
N GLU A 46 29.00 50.94 -14.23
CA GLU A 46 28.89 50.25 -15.53
C GLU A 46 29.71 48.96 -15.56
N GLN A 47 30.92 48.97 -15.00
CA GLN A 47 31.74 47.77 -14.93
C GLN A 47 31.06 46.67 -14.09
N LYS A 48 30.44 47.04 -12.96
CA LYS A 48 29.65 46.11 -12.14
C LYS A 48 28.46 45.55 -12.92
N GLN A 49 27.76 46.38 -13.69
CA GLN A 49 26.64 45.92 -14.52
C GLN A 49 27.08 44.89 -15.57
N LEU A 50 28.21 45.11 -16.23
CA LEU A 50 28.76 44.16 -17.18
C LEU A 50 29.14 42.82 -16.54
N GLU A 51 29.65 42.84 -15.30
CA GLU A 51 29.95 41.63 -14.52
C GLU A 51 28.68 40.86 -14.15
N ASP A 52 27.66 41.57 -13.68
CA ASP A 52 26.38 40.99 -13.31
C ASP A 52 25.67 40.37 -14.54
N GLU A 53 25.73 41.03 -15.71
CA GLU A 53 25.21 40.44 -16.96
C GLU A 53 25.96 39.18 -17.41
N ARG A 54 27.28 39.14 -17.20
CA ARG A 54 28.09 37.93 -17.49
C ARG A 54 27.70 36.82 -16.53
N GLN A 55 27.50 37.12 -15.26
CA GLN A 55 27.04 36.15 -14.26
C GLN A 55 25.64 35.65 -14.61
N ALA A 56 24.69 36.53 -14.94
CA ALA A 56 23.34 36.17 -15.36
C ALA A 56 23.33 35.26 -16.59
N ARG A 57 24.21 35.50 -17.58
CA ARG A 57 24.42 34.60 -18.72
C ARG A 57 24.90 33.21 -18.28
N ARG A 58 25.90 33.14 -17.39
CA ARG A 58 26.41 31.87 -16.86
C ARG A 58 25.33 31.10 -16.10
N LEU A 59 24.57 31.77 -15.25
CA LEU A 59 23.47 31.18 -14.49
C LEU A 59 22.37 30.62 -15.39
N ARG A 60 22.05 31.30 -16.51
CA ARG A 60 21.09 30.78 -17.50
C ARG A 60 21.58 29.48 -18.15
N VAL A 61 22.85 29.41 -18.51
CA VAL A 61 23.45 28.19 -19.08
C VAL A 61 23.50 27.07 -18.03
N GLU A 62 23.88 27.39 -16.78
CA GLU A 62 23.87 26.43 -15.67
C GLU A 62 22.46 25.87 -15.44
N LYS A 63 21.45 26.74 -15.41
CA LYS A 63 20.03 26.34 -15.26
C LYS A 63 19.62 25.35 -16.34
N GLN A 64 19.89 25.65 -17.60
CA GLN A 64 19.55 24.75 -18.72
C GLN A 64 20.25 23.39 -18.59
N ALA A 65 21.53 23.37 -18.21
CA ALA A 65 22.26 22.13 -17.99
C ALA A 65 21.64 21.30 -16.85
N LEU A 66 21.28 21.95 -15.74
CA LEU A 66 20.65 21.29 -14.59
C LEU A 66 19.23 20.81 -14.88
N GLU A 67 18.44 21.54 -15.67
CA GLU A 67 17.11 21.11 -16.12
C GLU A 67 17.17 19.86 -17.00
N LEU A 68 18.23 19.72 -17.81
CA LEU A 68 18.49 18.51 -18.60
C LEU A 68 19.02 17.34 -17.74
N GLU A 69 19.83 17.62 -16.71
CA GLU A 69 20.38 16.59 -15.82
C GLU A 69 19.33 16.06 -14.83
N LEU A 70 18.37 16.88 -14.41
CA LEU A 70 17.35 16.53 -13.42
C LEU A 70 16.57 15.24 -13.74
N PRO A 71 16.01 15.01 -14.94
CA PRO A 71 15.31 13.76 -15.25
C PRO A 71 16.23 12.54 -15.20
N VAL A 72 17.49 12.68 -15.60
CA VAL A 72 18.49 11.60 -15.55
C VAL A 72 18.82 11.24 -14.10
N ALA A 73 18.98 12.23 -13.23
CA ALA A 73 19.19 12.02 -11.81
C ALA A 73 17.99 11.31 -11.16
N LYS A 74 16.76 11.73 -11.48
CA LYS A 74 15.52 11.07 -11.00
C LYS A 74 15.45 9.61 -11.43
N GLN A 75 15.74 9.32 -12.70
CA GLN A 75 15.71 7.95 -13.21
C GLN A 75 16.76 7.07 -12.52
N ARG A 76 18.00 7.57 -12.37
CA ARG A 76 19.07 6.84 -11.71
C ARG A 76 18.74 6.50 -10.26
N GLU A 77 18.26 7.50 -9.50
CA GLU A 77 17.90 7.31 -8.09
C GLU A 77 16.70 6.38 -7.94
N GLY A 78 15.65 6.55 -8.76
CA GLY A 78 14.49 5.67 -8.74
C GLY A 78 14.82 4.22 -9.12
N LEU A 79 15.72 3.98 -10.07
CA LEU A 79 16.20 2.63 -10.40
C LEU A 79 16.96 1.99 -9.23
N ALA A 80 17.80 2.76 -8.52
CA ALA A 80 18.52 2.26 -7.37
C ALA A 80 17.59 1.87 -6.20
N GLU A 81 16.52 2.65 -6.00
CA GLU A 81 15.49 2.37 -4.99
C GLU A 81 14.66 1.14 -5.38
N LEU A 82 14.24 1.03 -6.64
CA LEU A 82 13.52 -0.14 -7.16
C LEU A 82 14.34 -1.43 -7.03
N GLU A 83 15.64 -1.40 -7.30
CA GLU A 83 16.52 -2.57 -7.11
C GLU A 83 16.70 -2.95 -5.63
N THR A 84 16.53 -2.01 -4.71
CA THR A 84 16.51 -2.31 -3.27
C THR A 84 15.20 -2.98 -2.88
N LEU A 85 14.06 -2.41 -3.30
CA LEU A 85 12.74 -3.00 -3.05
C LEU A 85 12.61 -4.41 -3.66
N LYS A 86 13.16 -4.61 -4.86
CA LYS A 86 13.18 -5.93 -5.50
C LYS A 86 13.92 -6.95 -4.65
N ARG A 87 15.10 -6.59 -4.13
CA ARG A 87 15.89 -7.44 -3.21
C ARG A 87 15.18 -7.70 -1.90
N ASP A 88 14.47 -6.71 -1.35
CA ASP A 88 13.71 -6.88 -0.10
C ASP A 88 12.56 -7.90 -0.26
N CYS A 89 12.00 -8.01 -1.47
CA CYS A 89 10.96 -8.99 -1.81
C CYS A 89 11.52 -10.31 -2.40
N GLU A 90 12.84 -10.47 -2.53
CA GLU A 90 13.44 -11.70 -3.05
C GLU A 90 13.16 -12.85 -2.09
N GLY A 91 12.41 -13.86 -2.56
CA GLY A 91 12.08 -15.06 -1.79
C GLY A 91 10.70 -15.04 -1.16
N ASP A 92 9.99 -13.90 -1.16
CA ASP A 92 8.62 -13.80 -0.62
C ASP A 92 7.68 -14.82 -1.28
N ALA A 93 7.79 -15.02 -2.60
CA ALA A 93 6.97 -16.00 -3.30
C ALA A 93 7.15 -17.43 -2.77
N SER A 94 8.37 -17.81 -2.37
CA SER A 94 8.67 -19.12 -1.80
C SER A 94 8.11 -19.23 -0.38
N LEU A 95 8.26 -18.18 0.43
CA LEU A 95 7.71 -18.13 1.78
C LEU A 95 6.17 -18.19 1.76
N ILE A 96 5.53 -17.46 0.85
CA ILE A 96 4.08 -17.50 0.63
C ILE A 96 3.65 -18.92 0.24
N ALA A 97 4.34 -19.56 -0.71
CA ALA A 97 4.03 -20.93 -1.12
C ALA A 97 4.16 -21.92 0.05
N GLU A 98 5.22 -21.80 0.85
CA GLU A 98 5.42 -22.63 2.04
C GLU A 98 4.27 -22.46 3.06
N GLN A 99 3.86 -21.21 3.33
CA GLN A 99 2.73 -20.96 4.24
C GLN A 99 1.41 -21.49 3.70
N VAL A 100 1.15 -21.34 2.40
CA VAL A 100 -0.03 -21.93 1.74
C VAL A 100 -0.04 -23.44 1.89
N ASP A 101 1.11 -24.10 1.69
CA ASP A 101 1.23 -25.55 1.87
C ASP A 101 0.96 -26.00 3.30
N ILE A 102 1.44 -25.24 4.30
CA ILE A 102 1.17 -25.52 5.73
C ILE A 102 -0.34 -25.41 6.00
N ILE A 103 -0.99 -24.36 5.50
CA ILE A 103 -2.44 -24.14 5.66
C ILE A 103 -3.22 -25.29 5.01
N ASN A 104 -2.88 -25.67 3.78
CA ASN A 104 -3.55 -26.76 3.06
C ASN A 104 -3.41 -28.09 3.80
N LYS A 105 -2.21 -28.40 4.30
CA LYS A 105 -1.97 -29.62 5.11
C LYS A 105 -2.81 -29.64 6.38
N ALA A 106 -2.91 -28.52 7.10
CA ALA A 106 -3.74 -28.42 8.30
C ALA A 106 -5.23 -28.59 7.97
N PHE A 107 -5.69 -27.98 6.86
CA PHE A 107 -7.06 -28.10 6.40
C PHE A 107 -7.42 -29.56 6.07
N ASP A 108 -6.58 -30.23 5.27
CA ASP A 108 -6.84 -31.61 4.85
C ASP A 108 -6.74 -32.61 6.00
N LYS A 109 -5.82 -32.40 6.94
CA LYS A 109 -5.59 -33.34 8.05
C LYS A 109 -6.64 -33.24 9.15
N ASP A 110 -6.97 -32.02 9.57
CA ASP A 110 -7.73 -31.81 10.81
C ASP A 110 -9.14 -31.28 10.54
N ILE A 111 -9.28 -30.31 9.62
CA ILE A 111 -10.56 -29.63 9.37
C ILE A 111 -11.48 -30.52 8.53
N LYS A 112 -11.01 -31.03 7.39
CA LYS A 112 -11.83 -31.83 6.47
C LYS A 112 -12.45 -33.06 7.13
N PRO A 113 -11.72 -33.89 7.92
CA PRO A 113 -12.32 -35.06 8.57
C PRO A 113 -13.35 -34.68 9.65
N ALA A 114 -13.12 -33.58 10.38
CA ALA A 114 -14.08 -33.09 11.37
C ALA A 114 -15.41 -32.68 10.71
N LEU A 115 -15.34 -32.06 9.54
CA LEU A 115 -16.52 -31.67 8.75
C LEU A 115 -17.26 -32.88 8.19
N GLU A 116 -16.54 -33.85 7.62
CA GLU A 116 -17.15 -35.11 7.17
C GLU A 116 -17.87 -35.82 8.33
N ARG A 117 -17.28 -35.80 9.52
CA ARG A 117 -17.89 -36.37 10.72
C ARG A 117 -19.18 -35.64 11.12
N LEU A 118 -19.20 -34.31 11.03
CA LEU A 118 -20.40 -33.52 11.28
C LEU A 118 -21.51 -33.86 10.29
N CYS A 119 -21.19 -33.94 8.99
CA CYS A 119 -22.15 -34.37 7.96
C CYS A 119 -22.74 -35.75 8.25
N GLN A 120 -21.91 -36.71 8.71
CA GLN A 120 -22.41 -38.04 9.12
C GLN A 120 -23.36 -37.98 10.32
N ILE A 121 -23.08 -37.12 11.31
CA ILE A 121 -23.94 -36.95 12.47
C ILE A 121 -25.30 -36.37 12.03
N GLU A 122 -25.28 -35.34 11.19
CA GLU A 122 -26.50 -34.72 10.65
C GLU A 122 -27.34 -35.71 9.85
N ALA A 123 -26.73 -36.47 8.94
CA ALA A 123 -27.42 -37.50 8.16
C ALA A 123 -28.08 -38.56 9.07
N LYS A 124 -27.39 -39.02 10.11
CA LYS A 124 -27.94 -39.95 11.10
C LYS A 124 -29.12 -39.35 11.85
N ARG A 125 -29.01 -38.09 12.30
CA ARG A 125 -30.10 -37.40 13.02
C ARG A 125 -31.31 -37.22 12.12
N TYR A 126 -31.12 -36.77 10.88
CA TYR A 126 -32.20 -36.59 9.91
C TYR A 126 -32.93 -37.91 9.62
N SER A 127 -32.18 -39.01 9.42
CA SER A 127 -32.75 -40.35 9.26
C SER A 127 -33.56 -40.79 10.49
N ALA A 128 -33.03 -40.57 11.70
CA ALA A 128 -33.72 -40.89 12.95
C ALA A 128 -35.01 -40.05 13.12
N LEU A 129 -34.96 -38.75 12.82
CA LEU A 129 -36.13 -37.85 12.83
C LEU A 129 -37.20 -38.33 11.85
N SER A 130 -36.82 -38.70 10.63
CA SER A 130 -37.75 -39.22 9.61
C SER A 130 -38.43 -40.51 10.07
N ARG A 131 -37.66 -41.44 10.65
CA ARG A 131 -38.19 -42.69 11.22
C ARG A 131 -39.13 -42.43 12.39
N ALA A 132 -38.75 -41.56 13.32
CA ALA A 132 -39.55 -41.21 14.48
C ALA A 132 -40.87 -40.53 14.07
N SER A 133 -40.84 -39.63 13.07
CA SER A 133 -42.03 -39.01 12.49
C SER A 133 -42.98 -40.04 11.88
N THR A 134 -42.44 -41.02 11.15
CA THR A 134 -43.24 -42.12 10.59
C THR A 134 -43.92 -42.96 11.67
N LEU A 135 -43.19 -43.36 12.71
CA LEU A 135 -43.72 -44.13 13.83
C LEU A 135 -44.79 -43.36 14.62
N THR A 136 -44.55 -42.07 14.86
CA THR A 136 -45.49 -41.18 15.55
C THR A 136 -46.84 -41.15 14.83
N LYS A 137 -46.82 -41.01 13.50
CA LYS A 137 -48.02 -41.05 12.65
C LYS A 137 -48.71 -42.41 12.65
N GLN A 138 -47.95 -43.51 12.54
CA GLN A 138 -48.51 -44.87 12.48
C GLN A 138 -49.12 -45.32 13.81
N CYS A 139 -48.52 -44.93 14.93
CA CYS A 139 -48.92 -45.38 16.26
C CYS A 139 -49.80 -44.37 17.02
N GLY A 140 -50.12 -43.20 16.42
CA GLY A 140 -50.94 -42.17 17.05
C GLY A 140 -50.29 -41.53 18.29
N ILE A 141 -48.96 -41.53 18.35
CA ILE A 141 -48.19 -41.01 19.50
C ILE A 141 -48.05 -39.49 19.37
N GLN A 142 -47.92 -38.78 20.49
CA GLN A 142 -47.77 -37.32 20.49
C GLN A 142 -46.38 -36.88 19.97
N SER A 143 -46.36 -35.97 19.00
CA SER A 143 -45.14 -35.51 18.31
C SER A 143 -44.13 -34.78 19.19
N SER A 144 -44.51 -34.31 20.38
CA SER A 144 -43.62 -33.64 21.34
C SER A 144 -42.46 -34.53 21.81
N ILE A 145 -42.62 -35.86 21.75
CA ILE A 145 -41.61 -36.86 22.09
C ILE A 145 -40.43 -36.86 21.10
N VAL A 146 -40.62 -36.35 19.87
CA VAL A 146 -39.61 -36.38 18.80
C VAL A 146 -38.66 -35.16 18.83
N SER A 147 -38.87 -34.22 19.75
CA SER A 147 -38.09 -32.98 19.88
C SER A 147 -36.59 -33.18 20.09
N CYS A 148 -36.17 -34.32 20.67
CA CYS A 148 -34.76 -34.69 20.86
C CYS A 148 -34.01 -35.00 19.56
N PHE A 149 -34.72 -35.23 18.44
CA PHE A 149 -34.15 -35.46 17.11
C PHE A 149 -34.01 -34.16 16.28
N GLY A 150 -34.41 -33.00 16.82
CA GLY A 150 -34.26 -31.69 16.17
C GLY A 150 -32.81 -31.31 15.84
N VAL A 151 -32.63 -30.37 14.92
CA VAL A 151 -31.33 -29.95 14.35
C VAL A 151 -30.39 -29.44 15.45
N LEU A 152 -29.08 -29.68 15.29
CA LEU A 152 -28.04 -29.08 16.13
C LEU A 152 -28.06 -27.55 15.94
N ASP A 153 -28.82 -26.83 16.77
CA ASP A 153 -28.91 -25.36 16.72
C ASP A 153 -27.69 -24.66 17.34
N SER A 154 -26.49 -25.08 16.92
CA SER A 154 -25.26 -24.36 17.25
C SER A 154 -25.03 -23.26 16.22
N ARG A 155 -25.11 -22.00 16.65
CA ARG A 155 -24.75 -20.83 15.82
C ARG A 155 -23.32 -20.94 15.28
N ARG A 156 -22.40 -21.50 16.06
CA ARG A 156 -21.00 -21.73 15.66
C ARG A 156 -20.88 -22.77 14.54
N LEU A 157 -21.68 -23.85 14.60
CA LEU A 157 -21.72 -24.88 13.55
C LEU A 157 -22.25 -24.32 12.23
N LYS A 158 -23.33 -23.52 12.28
CA LYS A 158 -23.91 -22.85 11.10
C LYS A 158 -22.90 -21.93 10.41
N ALA A 159 -22.17 -21.11 11.18
CA ALA A 159 -21.15 -20.21 10.62
C ALA A 159 -19.99 -20.97 9.94
N ILE A 160 -19.53 -22.07 10.54
CA ILE A 160 -18.49 -22.93 9.96
C ILE A 160 -19.01 -23.57 8.65
N GLN A 161 -20.23 -24.11 8.67
CA GLN A 161 -20.84 -24.75 7.50
C GLN A 161 -21.07 -23.78 6.33
N GLU A 162 -21.50 -22.55 6.61
CA GLU A 162 -21.65 -21.48 5.59
C GLU A 162 -20.31 -21.14 4.94
N TYR A 163 -19.25 -21.01 5.74
CA TYR A 163 -17.89 -20.74 5.25
C TYR A 163 -17.39 -21.84 4.30
N ILE A 164 -17.72 -23.10 4.59
CA ILE A 164 -17.30 -24.26 3.77
C ILE A 164 -18.17 -24.42 2.52
N HIS A 165 -19.49 -24.28 2.64
CA HIS A 165 -20.43 -24.41 1.53
C HIS A 165 -20.28 -23.30 0.50
N ALA A 166 -19.78 -22.13 0.91
CA ALA A 166 -19.52 -21.03 0.00
C ALA A 166 -18.50 -21.40 -1.09
N GLY A 167 -17.58 -22.35 -0.83
CA GLY A 167 -16.63 -22.87 -1.84
C GLY A 167 -15.84 -21.80 -2.59
N ARG A 168 -15.81 -20.56 -2.11
CA ARG A 168 -15.15 -19.43 -2.73
C ARG A 168 -13.81 -19.24 -2.06
N GLU A 169 -12.75 -19.23 -2.86
CA GLU A 169 -11.53 -18.53 -2.48
C GLU A 169 -11.93 -17.14 -1.95
N PRO A 170 -11.40 -16.70 -0.80
CA PRO A 170 -11.69 -15.36 -0.31
C PRO A 170 -11.33 -14.38 -1.43
N GLU A 171 -12.33 -13.66 -1.94
CA GLU A 171 -12.09 -12.64 -2.96
C GLU A 171 -11.05 -11.67 -2.40
N SER A 172 -9.99 -11.40 -3.15
CA SER A 172 -8.98 -10.40 -2.80
C SER A 172 -9.68 -9.10 -2.42
N GLY A 173 -9.66 -8.76 -1.12
CA GLY A 173 -10.37 -7.62 -0.56
C GLY A 173 -11.48 -7.95 0.46
N THR A 174 -11.90 -9.21 0.60
CA THR A 174 -12.81 -9.62 1.69
C THR A 174 -12.02 -9.74 3.00
N THR A 175 -11.88 -8.59 3.66
CA THR A 175 -11.29 -8.44 4.97
C THR A 175 -12.21 -9.07 6.01
N PHE A 176 -12.07 -10.37 6.28
CA PHE A 176 -12.32 -10.87 7.64
C PHE A 176 -11.10 -10.49 8.47
N VAL A 177 -11.02 -9.19 8.77
CA VAL A 177 -10.14 -8.67 9.81
C VAL A 177 -10.73 -9.16 11.13
N THR A 178 -10.33 -10.36 11.55
CA THR A 178 -10.19 -10.60 12.98
C THR A 178 -9.04 -9.72 13.42
N ASN A 179 -9.36 -8.46 13.75
CA ASN A 179 -8.46 -7.55 14.44
C ASN A 179 -7.94 -8.27 15.68
N GLY A 180 -6.77 -8.89 15.60
CA GLY A 180 -5.87 -9.22 16.71
C GLY A 180 -6.48 -9.84 17.96
N ARG A 181 -7.65 -10.45 17.89
CA ARG A 181 -8.28 -11.14 19.01
C ARG A 181 -8.24 -12.62 18.69
N PHE A 182 -7.17 -13.24 19.20
CA PHE A 182 -7.24 -14.61 19.67
C PHE A 182 -8.62 -14.84 20.30
N ILE A 183 -9.13 -16.05 20.13
CA ILE A 183 -10.29 -16.56 20.84
C ILE A 183 -9.88 -16.67 22.33
N GLU A 184 -9.74 -15.53 22.99
CA GLU A 184 -9.86 -15.35 24.43
C GLU A 184 -11.34 -15.17 24.66
N ASP A 185 -12.02 -16.30 24.86
CA ASP A 185 -13.19 -16.47 25.71
C ASP A 185 -13.47 -17.97 25.71
N LEU A 186 -12.58 -18.67 26.42
CA LEU A 186 -12.81 -20.00 26.95
C LEU A 186 -13.11 -19.84 28.45
N ASP A 187 -14.37 -19.51 28.74
CA ASP A 187 -15.09 -19.92 29.94
C ASP A 187 -16.39 -20.62 29.51
#